data_AF-A0A2V8KR87-F1
#
_entry.id   AF-A0A2V8KR87-F1
#
_cell.length_a   1.000
_cell.length_b   1.000
_cell.length_c   1.000
_cell.angle_alpha   90.00
_cell.angle_beta   90.00
_cell.angle_gamma   90.00
#
_symmetry.space_group_name_H-M   'P 1'
#
loop_
_entity.id
_entity.type
_entity.pdbx_description
1 polymer ?
#
loop_
_entity_poly.entity_id
_entity_poly.type
_entity_poly.pdbx_seq_one_letter_code
_entity_poly.pdbx_strand_id
1 'polypeptide(L)'
;MFVFHAPCNYDRQVNGSITNQNVHSELFLREGVIMALKKLRMICAGGDKTLAEWDTETVTSQRLAEIEKEFNEKVAQGWFAADISEKRDVLIRQFDPNAEILLIPRVQGGC
;
A
#
# COMPACT_ATOMS: atom_id res chain seq x y z
N MET A 1 11.18 24.80 16.48
CA MET A 1 10.15 25.07 15.45
C MET A 1 10.80 24.78 14.11
N PHE A 2 10.46 23.65 13.48
CA PHE A 2 11.04 23.28 12.19
C PHE A 2 9.92 23.18 11.16
N VAL A 3 9.97 24.11 10.21
CA VAL A 3 9.09 24.23 9.06
C VAL A 3 9.68 23.37 7.94
N PHE A 4 8.91 22.41 7.43
CA PHE A 4 9.24 21.73 6.18
C PHE A 4 8.41 22.36 5.06
N HIS A 5 9.10 23.07 4.16
CA HIS A 5 8.56 23.56 2.89
C HIS A 5 9.34 22.87 1.76
N ALA A 6 8.66 22.06 0.96
CA ALA A 6 9.00 21.84 -0.44
C ALA A 6 7.73 21.44 -1.22
N PRO A 7 7.47 22.03 -2.39
CA PRO A 7 6.22 21.89 -3.11
C PRO A 7 6.30 20.69 -4.08
N CYS A 8 5.39 19.72 -3.94
CA CYS A 8 5.14 18.78 -5.03
C CYS A 8 4.10 19.42 -5.96
N ASN A 9 4.59 19.77 -7.14
CA ASN A 9 3.88 20.37 -8.26
C ASN A 9 2.63 19.55 -8.62
N TYR A 10 1.48 20.22 -8.57
CA TYR A 10 0.16 19.67 -8.91
C TYR A 10 -0.05 19.84 -10.41
N ASP A 11 -0.01 18.74 -11.16
CA ASP A 11 -0.42 18.77 -12.57
C ASP A 11 -1.96 18.81 -12.68
N ARG A 12 -2.40 19.57 -13.66
CA ARG A 12 -3.67 20.30 -13.71
C ARG A 12 -4.74 19.50 -14.47
N GLN A 13 -5.89 19.35 -13.81
CA GLN A 13 -7.23 18.95 -14.26
C GLN A 13 -7.49 18.84 -15.78
N VAL A 14 -8.24 17.80 -16.17
CA VAL A 14 -9.27 17.91 -17.21
C VAL A 14 -10.59 17.23 -16.80
N ASN A 15 -11.60 18.10 -16.58
CA ASN A 15 -13.04 17.98 -16.83
C ASN A 15 -13.72 16.60 -16.90
N GLY A 16 -14.76 16.42 -16.07
CA GLY A 16 -15.91 15.60 -16.44
C GLY A 16 -16.77 15.10 -15.28
N SER A 17 -17.80 15.88 -14.93
CA SER A 17 -19.03 15.46 -14.23
C SER A 17 -18.93 14.85 -12.83
N ILE A 18 -19.38 15.65 -11.85
CA ILE A 18 -19.96 15.14 -10.60
C ILE A 18 -21.22 14.35 -10.98
N THR A 19 -21.15 13.01 -10.92
CA THR A 19 -22.34 12.19 -10.71
C THR A 19 -22.12 11.32 -9.49
N ASN A 20 -22.93 11.60 -8.49
CA ASN A 20 -23.14 10.83 -7.27
C ASN A 20 -23.26 9.33 -7.59
N GLN A 21 -22.24 8.55 -7.24
CA GLN A 21 -22.35 7.10 -7.06
C GLN A 21 -21.58 6.77 -5.78
N ASN A 22 -22.34 6.34 -4.78
CA ASN A 22 -21.84 5.66 -3.59
C ASN A 22 -20.66 4.75 -3.96
N VAL A 23 -19.55 5.00 -3.28
CA VAL A 23 -18.30 4.23 -3.27
C VAL A 23 -18.58 2.73 -3.35
N HIS A 24 -18.63 2.25 -4.58
CA HIS A 24 -18.54 0.85 -4.94
C HIS A 24 -17.09 0.50 -4.67
N SER A 25 -16.84 -0.27 -3.62
CA SER A 25 -15.65 -1.11 -3.53
C SER A 25 -15.48 -1.79 -4.88
N GLU A 26 -14.49 -1.37 -5.67
CA GLU A 26 -14.14 -1.93 -6.97
C GLU A 26 -13.67 -3.39 -6.80
N LEU A 27 -14.64 -4.27 -6.56
CA LEU A 27 -14.61 -5.67 -6.91
C LEU A 27 -14.69 -5.72 -8.43
N PHE A 28 -13.54 -5.83 -9.08
CA PHE A 28 -13.48 -6.15 -10.50
C PHE A 28 -14.09 -7.55 -10.72
N LEU A 29 -15.41 -7.60 -10.90
CA LEU A 29 -16.17 -8.77 -11.34
C LEU A 29 -15.81 -9.07 -12.80
N ARG A 30 -14.66 -9.72 -13.03
CA ARG A 30 -14.47 -10.61 -14.17
C ARG A 30 -14.99 -11.98 -13.76
N GLU A 31 -15.91 -12.50 -14.55
CA GLU A 31 -16.63 -13.78 -14.39
C GLU A 31 -15.99 -14.79 -13.41
N GLY A 32 -16.59 -14.94 -12.23
CA GLY A 32 -16.53 -16.18 -11.45
C GLY A 32 -15.29 -16.48 -10.61
N VAL A 33 -14.35 -15.53 -10.43
CA VAL A 33 -13.23 -15.71 -9.50
C VAL A 33 -13.14 -14.51 -8.57
N ILE A 34 -13.31 -14.73 -7.26
CA ILE A 34 -13.02 -13.71 -6.25
C ILE A 34 -11.50 -13.57 -6.20
N MET A 35 -10.96 -12.76 -7.10
CA MET A 35 -9.52 -12.48 -7.18
C MET A 35 -9.10 -11.77 -5.89
N ALA A 36 -8.28 -12.46 -5.09
CA ALA A 36 -7.77 -11.92 -3.84
C ALA A 36 -6.63 -10.95 -4.15
N LEU A 37 -7.03 -9.71 -4.49
CA LEU A 37 -6.14 -8.58 -4.70
C LEU A 37 -5.45 -8.20 -3.37
N LYS A 38 -4.13 -8.13 -3.37
CA LYS A 38 -3.31 -7.77 -2.22
C LYS A 38 -2.54 -6.50 -2.47
N LYS A 39 -2.26 -5.77 -1.39
CA LYS A 39 -1.65 -4.44 -1.46
C LYS A 39 -0.49 -4.34 -0.48
N LEU A 40 0.57 -3.67 -0.91
CA LEU A 40 1.65 -3.16 -0.08
C LEU A 40 1.46 -1.66 0.03
N ARG A 41 1.03 -1.22 1.21
CA ARG A 41 0.76 0.18 1.53
C ARG A 41 1.81 0.71 2.49
N MET A 42 1.98 2.01 2.49
CA MET A 42 2.94 2.74 3.28
C MET A 42 2.26 3.97 3.87
N ILE A 43 2.34 4.15 5.18
CA ILE A 43 1.90 5.39 5.83
C ILE A 43 3.08 6.36 5.86
N CYS A 44 2.89 7.60 5.46
CA CYS A 44 3.89 8.65 5.53
C CYS A 44 3.29 9.89 6.19
N ALA A 45 4.13 10.87 6.54
CA ALA A 45 3.66 12.17 7.04
C ALA A 45 2.67 12.88 6.10
N GLY A 46 2.67 12.53 4.81
CA GLY A 46 1.75 13.05 3.79
C GLY A 46 0.49 12.20 3.54
N GLY A 47 0.26 11.11 4.29
CA GLY A 47 -0.90 10.23 4.11
C GLY A 47 -0.54 8.78 3.76
N ASP A 48 -1.52 8.02 3.28
CA ASP A 48 -1.32 6.65 2.82
C ASP A 48 -0.86 6.62 1.36
N LYS A 49 0.11 5.75 1.07
CA LYS A 49 0.66 5.54 -0.26
C LYS A 49 0.71 4.06 -0.56
N THR A 50 0.05 3.64 -1.64
CA THR A 50 0.20 2.28 -2.18
C THR A 50 1.52 2.19 -2.94
N LEU A 51 2.40 1.27 -2.53
CA LEU A 51 3.67 0.99 -3.21
C LEU A 51 3.49 -0.04 -4.32
N ALA A 52 2.74 -1.10 -4.02
CA ALA A 52 2.45 -2.16 -4.97
C ALA A 52 1.06 -2.74 -4.71
N GLU A 53 0.46 -3.25 -5.77
CA GLU A 53 -0.76 -4.03 -5.77
C GLU A 53 -0.53 -5.23 -6.68
N TRP A 54 -0.97 -6.40 -6.25
CA TRP A 54 -0.83 -7.63 -7.02
C TRP A 54 -2.03 -8.54 -6.79
N ASP A 55 -2.32 -9.35 -7.80
CA ASP A 55 -3.32 -10.39 -7.70
C ASP A 55 -2.65 -11.72 -7.35
N THR A 56 -3.10 -12.37 -6.27
CA THR A 56 -2.45 -13.60 -5.77
C THR A 56 -2.54 -14.78 -6.74
N GLU A 57 -3.49 -14.78 -7.68
CA GLU A 57 -3.71 -15.89 -8.61
C GLU A 57 -2.92 -15.72 -9.92
N THR A 58 -2.65 -14.49 -10.35
CA THR A 58 -2.03 -14.17 -11.64
C THR A 58 -0.65 -13.51 -11.52
N VAL A 59 -0.23 -13.12 -10.32
CA VAL A 59 1.08 -12.49 -10.11
C VAL A 59 2.21 -13.43 -10.52
N THR A 60 3.16 -12.90 -11.30
CA THR A 60 4.35 -13.65 -11.68
C THR A 60 5.35 -13.70 -10.53
N SER A 61 6.13 -14.78 -10.44
CA SER A 61 7.18 -14.92 -9.41
C SER A 61 8.21 -13.78 -9.47
N GLN A 62 8.49 -13.25 -10.67
CA GLN A 62 9.36 -12.09 -10.84
C GLN A 62 8.77 -10.84 -10.17
N ARG A 63 7.47 -10.58 -10.38
CA ARG A 63 6.81 -9.42 -9.77
C ARG A 63 6.74 -9.55 -8.25
N LEU A 64 6.49 -10.74 -7.73
CA LEU A 64 6.56 -10.99 -6.29
C LEU A 64 7.96 -10.73 -5.71
N ALA A 65 9.02 -11.17 -6.40
CA ALA A 65 10.39 -10.92 -5.96
C ALA A 65 10.75 -9.42 -5.92
N GLU A 66 10.23 -8.63 -6.85
CA GLU A 66 10.38 -7.16 -6.82
C GLU A 66 9.69 -6.55 -5.60
N ILE A 67 8.46 -6.96 -5.31
CA ILE A 67 7.67 -6.47 -4.17
C ILE A 67 8.33 -6.89 -2.85
N GLU A 68 8.79 -8.14 -2.76
CA GLU A 68 9.54 -8.66 -1.62
C GLU A 68 10.83 -7.86 -1.39
N LYS A 69 11.55 -7.52 -2.46
CA LYS A 69 12.74 -6.68 -2.37
C LYS A 69 12.40 -5.31 -1.81
N GLU A 70 11.38 -4.64 -2.33
CA GLU A 70 10.92 -3.33 -1.81
C GLU A 70 10.51 -3.41 -0.33
N PHE A 71 9.78 -4.45 0.05
CA PHE A 71 9.41 -4.73 1.43
C PHE A 71 10.66 -4.86 2.32
N ASN A 72 11.61 -5.71 1.92
CA ASN A 72 12.82 -5.98 2.69
C ASN A 72 13.69 -4.73 2.82
N GLU A 73 13.80 -3.92 1.77
CA GLU A 73 14.52 -2.64 1.81
C GLU A 73 13.89 -1.67 2.83
N LYS A 74 12.55 -1.61 2.91
CA LYS A 74 11.86 -0.75 3.89
C LYS A 74 12.01 -1.27 5.31
N VAL A 75 11.85 -2.56 5.53
CA VAL A 75 12.08 -3.18 6.84
C VAL A 75 13.53 -2.98 7.30
N ALA A 76 14.51 -3.10 6.39
CA ALA A 76 15.91 -2.82 6.67
C ALA A 76 16.19 -1.34 7.00
N GLN A 77 15.42 -0.41 6.41
CA GLN A 77 15.42 1.02 6.78
C GLN A 77 14.79 1.29 8.16
N GLY A 78 14.32 0.24 8.85
CA GLY A 78 13.72 0.33 10.18
C GLY A 78 12.21 0.61 10.18
N TRP A 79 11.54 0.42 9.04
CA TRP A 79 10.08 0.46 8.98
C TRP A 79 9.47 -0.78 9.62
N PHE A 80 8.32 -0.60 10.26
CA PHE A 80 7.51 -1.71 10.73
C PHE A 80 6.59 -2.18 9.61
N ALA A 81 6.43 -3.50 9.48
CA ALA A 81 5.42 -4.08 8.63
C ALA A 81 4.34 -4.74 9.48
N ALA A 82 3.08 -4.48 9.15
CA ALA A 82 1.93 -5.17 9.71
C ALA A 82 1.22 -5.93 8.59
N ASP A 83 0.84 -7.17 8.86
CA ASP A 83 -0.28 -7.77 8.14
C ASP A 83 -1.54 -7.03 8.61
N ILE A 84 -2.42 -6.69 7.69
CA ILE A 84 -3.75 -6.10 7.96
C ILE A 84 -4.85 -6.89 7.25
N SER A 85 -4.53 -8.08 6.72
CA SER A 85 -5.51 -9.02 6.20
C SER A 85 -6.51 -9.38 7.28
N GLU A 86 -7.80 -9.41 6.93
CA GLU A 86 -8.94 -9.85 7.76
C GLU A 86 -8.61 -10.22 9.24
N LYS A 87 -8.49 -9.20 10.09
CA LYS A 87 -8.31 -9.30 11.56
C LYS A 87 -6.97 -9.84 12.05
N ARG A 88 -5.94 -9.89 11.21
CA ARG A 88 -4.57 -10.22 11.60
C ARG A 88 -3.79 -8.93 11.78
N ASP A 89 -4.07 -8.14 12.81
CA ASP A 89 -3.30 -6.93 13.16
C ASP A 89 -1.94 -7.31 13.79
N VAL A 90 -1.11 -8.04 13.05
CA VAL A 90 0.14 -8.62 13.53
C VAL A 90 1.35 -8.01 12.83
N LEU A 91 2.38 -7.69 13.61
CA LEU A 91 3.65 -7.25 13.05
C LEU A 91 4.37 -8.43 12.40
N ILE A 92 4.69 -8.27 11.12
CA ILE A 92 5.43 -9.26 10.33
C ILE A 92 6.85 -8.76 10.08
N ARG A 93 7.81 -9.70 10.02
CA ARG A 93 9.21 -9.40 9.71
C ARG A 93 9.67 -9.98 8.37
N GLN A 94 8.80 -10.77 7.75
CA GLN A 94 9.02 -11.46 6.49
C GLN A 94 7.85 -11.12 5.57
N PHE A 95 8.12 -11.05 4.27
CA PHE A 95 7.12 -10.80 3.27
C PHE A 95 6.19 -12.01 3.15
N ASP A 96 4.88 -11.79 3.21
CA ASP A 96 3.86 -12.80 2.91
C ASP A 96 3.08 -12.35 1.67
N PRO A 97 3.17 -13.07 0.54
CA PRO A 97 2.48 -12.70 -0.70
C PRO A 97 0.95 -12.77 -0.59
N ASN A 98 0.41 -13.43 0.44
CA ASN A 98 -1.03 -13.54 0.69
C ASN A 98 -1.53 -12.51 1.70
N ALA A 99 -0.63 -11.72 2.30
CA ALA A 99 -0.98 -10.68 3.25
C ALA A 99 -1.27 -9.35 2.55
N GLU A 100 -2.23 -8.60 3.07
CA GLU A 100 -2.30 -7.16 2.85
C GLU A 100 -1.34 -6.50 3.84
N ILE A 101 -0.31 -5.82 3.33
CA ILE A 101 0.83 -5.37 4.14
C ILE A 101 0.78 -3.84 4.28
N LEU A 102 0.89 -3.38 5.52
CA LEU A 102 1.04 -1.96 5.86
C LEU A 102 2.42 -1.66 6.44
N LEU A 103 3.17 -0.81 5.75
CA LEU A 103 4.46 -0.29 6.20
C LEU A 103 4.26 1.01 6.99
N ILE A 104 4.77 1.02 8.22
CA ILE A 104 4.65 2.12 9.17
C ILE A 104 6.05 2.65 9.47
N PRO A 105 6.29 3.97 9.32
CA PRO A 105 7.58 4.56 9.57
C PRO A 105 7.85 4.53 11.07
N ARG A 106 9.11 4.35 11.44
CA ARG A 106 9.51 4.50 12.83
C ARG A 106 9.37 5.96 13.23
N VAL A 107 8.36 6.27 14.04
CA VAL A 107 8.27 7.57 14.69
C VAL A 107 9.37 7.66 15.75
N GLN A 108 10.46 8.39 15.45
CA GLN A 108 11.31 8.91 16.50
C GLN A 108 10.55 10.06 17.14
N GLY A 109 9.89 9.78 18.26
CA GLY A 109 9.38 10.83 19.14
C GLY A 109 10.56 11.68 19.60
N GLY A 110 10.59 12.95 19.18
CA GLY A 110 11.58 13.90 19.67
C GLY A 110 11.33 14.20 21.15
N CYS A 111 12.39 14.13 21.94
CA CYS A 111 12.44 14.69 23.29
C CYS A 111 12.31 16.22 23.27
#